data_AF-A0A380TPI2-F1
#
_entry.id   AF-A0A380TPI2-F1
#
_cell.length_a   1.000
_cell.length_b   1.000
_cell.length_c   1.000
_cell.angle_alpha   90.00
_cell.angle_beta   90.00
_cell.angle_gamma   90.00
#
_symmetry.space_group_name_H-M   'P 1'
#
loop_
_entity.id
_entity.type
_entity.pdbx_description
1 polymer ?
#
loop_
_entity_poly.entity_id
_entity_poly.type
_entity_poly.pdbx_seq_one_letter_code
_entity_poly.pdbx_strand_id
1 'polypeptide(L)'
;MFDLFLSLNPILQAFIAGLFTWGCTVFGAAFVYFFKTVNRKLLDVMMGFAAGVMIAASFWSLLAPALEYAEPSYGSLAWLPAAVGFLAGGFFLRMIDKIVPHLHLSKPLTDAEGMPKFKKHLSKSMLLFLAITIHNIPEGLALGVTFGALASDVADHQAMLTAALGLAVGIGLQNIPEGSSLSLPIRGEGKSRKQAFL
;
A
#
# COMPACT_ATOMS: atom_id res chain seq x y z
N MET A 1 -2.09 1.12 26.70
CA MET A 1 -1.64 1.66 25.40
C MET A 1 -2.61 1.28 24.30
N PHE A 2 -2.99 0.01 24.18
CA PHE A 2 -4.04 -0.43 23.25
C PHE A 2 -5.40 0.20 23.53
N ASP A 3 -5.86 0.22 24.80
CA ASP A 3 -7.15 0.84 25.16
C ASP A 3 -7.22 2.34 24.85
N LEU A 4 -6.08 3.04 24.97
CA LEU A 4 -5.97 4.44 24.59
C LEU A 4 -6.21 4.62 23.08
N PHE A 5 -5.62 3.75 22.25
CA PHE A 5 -5.82 3.78 20.80
C PHE A 5 -7.29 3.51 20.42
N LEU A 6 -7.94 2.55 21.07
CA LEU A 6 -9.34 2.22 20.83
C LEU A 6 -10.29 3.37 21.17
N SER A 7 -9.95 4.19 22.18
CA SER A 7 -10.74 5.37 22.54
C SER A 7 -10.59 6.58 21.60
N LEU A 8 -9.64 6.52 20.63
CA LEU A 8 -9.41 7.64 19.72
C LEU A 8 -10.49 7.73 18.65
N ASN A 9 -10.68 8.94 18.12
CA ASN A 9 -11.51 9.13 16.93
C ASN A 9 -10.97 8.27 15.76
N PRO A 10 -11.84 7.64 14.95
CA PRO A 10 -11.43 6.81 13.81
C PRO A 10 -10.46 7.49 12.83
N ILE A 11 -10.57 8.80 12.63
CA ILE A 11 -9.63 9.58 11.81
C ILE A 11 -8.22 9.53 12.40
N LEU A 12 -8.10 9.66 13.72
CA LEU A 12 -6.81 9.62 14.41
C LEU A 12 -6.27 8.19 14.45
N GLN A 13 -7.12 7.18 14.58
CA GLN A 13 -6.72 5.78 14.44
C GLN A 13 -6.15 5.50 13.04
N ALA A 14 -6.85 5.94 11.98
CA ALA A 14 -6.38 5.84 10.60
C ALA A 14 -5.04 6.56 10.40
N PHE A 15 -4.90 7.77 10.96
CA PHE A 15 -3.65 8.55 10.89
C PHE A 15 -2.48 7.83 11.58
N ILE A 16 -2.69 7.30 12.78
CA ILE A 16 -1.67 6.54 13.52
C ILE A 16 -1.31 5.25 12.76
N ALA A 17 -2.30 4.54 12.21
CA ALA A 17 -2.06 3.36 11.37
C ALA A 17 -1.28 3.73 10.09
N GLY A 18 -1.57 4.87 9.48
CA GLY A 18 -0.80 5.42 8.35
C GLY A 18 0.64 5.75 8.73
N LEU A 19 0.87 6.38 9.89
CA LEU A 19 2.22 6.64 10.40
C LEU A 19 2.97 5.35 10.72
N PHE A 20 2.28 4.34 11.25
CA PHE A 20 2.85 3.02 11.50
C PHE A 20 3.32 2.37 10.19
N THR A 21 2.44 2.28 9.20
CA THR A 21 2.77 1.66 7.90
C THR A 21 3.85 2.43 7.14
N TRP A 22 3.84 3.77 7.19
CA TRP A 22 4.92 4.60 6.68
C TRP A 22 6.24 4.35 7.43
N GLY A 23 6.20 4.25 8.76
CA GLY A 23 7.35 3.94 9.60
C GLY A 23 7.97 2.58 9.25
N CYS A 24 7.16 1.58 8.91
CA CYS A 24 7.61 0.30 8.41
C CYS A 24 8.36 0.42 7.06
N THR A 25 7.88 1.25 6.13
CA THR A 25 8.59 1.53 4.87
C THR A 25 9.94 2.19 5.14
N VAL A 26 9.99 3.19 6.01
CA VAL A 26 11.23 3.86 6.42
C VAL A 26 12.21 2.88 7.07
N PHE A 27 11.71 2.02 7.96
CA PHE A 27 12.51 0.97 8.59
C PHE A 27 13.08 -0.01 7.56
N GLY A 28 12.26 -0.45 6.61
CA GLY A 28 12.70 -1.27 5.47
C GLY A 28 13.78 -0.59 4.64
N ALA A 29 13.59 0.69 4.29
CA ALA A 29 14.56 1.46 3.51
C ALA A 29 15.90 1.61 4.25
N ALA A 30 15.89 1.71 5.58
CA ALA A 30 17.09 1.84 6.41
C ALA A 30 18.03 0.62 6.31
N PHE A 31 17.58 -0.52 5.80
CA PHE A 31 18.44 -1.69 5.59
C PHE A 31 19.63 -1.42 4.66
N VAL A 32 19.54 -0.39 3.82
CA VAL A 32 20.65 0.11 2.97
C VAL A 32 21.90 0.54 3.75
N TYR A 33 21.76 0.89 5.03
CA TYR A 33 22.90 1.22 5.88
C TYR A 33 23.71 -0.02 6.27
N PHE A 34 23.05 -1.17 6.41
CA PHE A 34 23.66 -2.44 6.79
C PHE A 34 24.09 -3.25 5.57
N PHE A 35 23.27 -3.30 4.53
CA PHE A 35 23.48 -4.13 3.35
C PHE A 35 23.82 -3.27 2.12
N LYS A 36 24.89 -3.63 1.41
CA LYS A 36 25.31 -2.94 0.16
C LYS A 36 24.70 -3.57 -1.09
N THR A 37 24.42 -4.87 -1.04
CA THR A 37 23.83 -5.66 -2.13
C THR A 37 22.87 -6.65 -1.50
N VAL A 38 21.72 -6.87 -2.14
CA VAL A 38 20.78 -7.93 -1.75
C VAL A 38 20.76 -8.98 -2.84
N ASN A 39 20.73 -10.24 -2.43
CA ASN A 39 20.57 -11.35 -3.35
C ASN A 39 19.23 -11.18 -4.10
N ARG A 40 19.26 -11.24 -5.43
CA ARG A 40 18.05 -11.12 -6.26
C ARG A 40 16.94 -12.10 -5.83
N LYS A 41 17.31 -13.33 -5.45
CA LYS A 41 16.35 -14.32 -4.93
C LYS A 41 15.66 -13.84 -3.66
N LEU A 42 16.39 -13.21 -2.75
CA LEU A 42 15.81 -12.67 -1.52
C LEU A 42 14.85 -11.52 -1.83
N LEU A 43 15.23 -10.64 -2.77
CA LEU A 43 14.36 -9.56 -3.25
C LEU A 43 13.07 -10.10 -3.87
N ASP A 44 13.17 -11.11 -4.73
CA ASP A 44 11.99 -11.72 -5.37
C ASP A 44 11.09 -12.42 -4.33
N VAL A 45 11.66 -13.07 -3.31
CA VAL A 45 10.90 -13.64 -2.17
C VAL A 45 10.21 -12.55 -1.35
N MET A 46 10.90 -11.45 -1.09
CA MET A 46 10.36 -10.28 -0.38
C MET A 46 9.17 -9.66 -1.14
N MET A 47 9.29 -9.49 -2.46
CA MET A 47 8.21 -9.01 -3.32
C MET A 47 7.05 -10.01 -3.40
N GLY A 48 7.34 -11.31 -3.47
CA GLY A 48 6.31 -12.37 -3.46
C GLY A 48 5.54 -12.41 -2.14
N PHE A 49 6.22 -12.24 -1.00
CA PHE A 49 5.59 -12.10 0.31
C PHE A 49 4.68 -10.87 0.33
N ALA A 50 5.17 -9.72 -0.13
CA ALA A 50 4.39 -8.49 -0.16
C ALA A 50 3.11 -8.63 -1.00
N ALA A 51 3.24 -9.16 -2.22
CA ALA A 51 2.10 -9.44 -3.08
C ALA A 51 1.10 -10.42 -2.42
N GLY A 52 1.60 -11.47 -1.76
CA GLY A 52 0.76 -12.44 -1.06
C GLY A 52 -0.04 -11.81 0.08
N VAL A 53 0.60 -10.97 0.90
CA VAL A 53 -0.06 -10.23 1.99
C VAL A 53 -1.15 -9.31 1.44
N MET A 54 -0.88 -8.59 0.35
CA MET A 54 -1.86 -7.67 -0.25
C MET A 54 -3.04 -8.39 -0.91
N ILE A 55 -2.81 -9.54 -1.54
CA ILE A 55 -3.91 -10.39 -2.04
C ILE A 55 -4.79 -10.86 -0.88
N ALA A 56 -4.19 -11.37 0.21
CA ALA A 56 -4.94 -11.80 1.38
C ALA A 56 -5.73 -10.64 2.01
N ALA A 57 -5.08 -9.50 2.23
CA ALA A 57 -5.72 -8.30 2.79
C ALA A 57 -6.90 -7.83 1.93
N SER A 58 -6.78 -7.88 0.60
CA SER A 58 -7.87 -7.50 -0.30
C SER A 58 -9.15 -8.31 -0.10
N PHE A 59 -9.02 -9.58 0.29
CA PHE A 59 -10.17 -10.44 0.56
C PHE A 59 -10.64 -10.34 2.02
N TRP A 60 -9.78 -10.71 2.97
CA TRP A 60 -10.17 -10.86 4.39
C TRP A 60 -10.33 -9.53 5.13
N SER A 61 -9.62 -8.48 4.73
CA SER A 61 -9.68 -7.19 5.42
C SER A 61 -10.49 -6.12 4.69
N LEU A 62 -10.81 -6.34 3.42
CA LEU A 62 -11.57 -5.39 2.59
C LEU A 62 -12.84 -6.00 2.03
N LEU A 63 -12.75 -7.03 1.16
CA LEU A 63 -13.93 -7.54 0.46
C LEU A 63 -14.95 -8.22 1.38
N ALA A 64 -14.52 -9.16 2.23
CA ALA A 64 -15.43 -9.86 3.14
C ALA A 64 -16.09 -8.89 4.14
N PRO A 65 -15.34 -7.98 4.82
CA PRO A 65 -15.96 -6.95 5.65
C PRO A 65 -16.89 -6.01 4.90
N ALA A 66 -16.60 -5.68 3.62
CA ALA A 66 -17.47 -4.83 2.81
C ALA A 66 -18.82 -5.51 2.49
N LEU A 67 -18.83 -6.84 2.31
CA LEU A 67 -20.06 -7.60 2.11
C LEU A 67 -20.90 -7.64 3.40
N GLU A 68 -20.26 -7.94 4.53
CA GLU A 68 -20.91 -7.93 5.85
C GLU A 68 -21.47 -6.55 6.19
N TYR A 69 -20.73 -5.48 5.85
CA TYR A 69 -21.18 -4.10 6.02
C TYR A 69 -22.41 -3.76 5.17
N ALA A 70 -22.48 -4.28 3.94
CA ALA A 70 -23.57 -4.01 3.02
C ALA A 70 -24.83 -4.85 3.30
N GLU A 71 -24.68 -6.00 3.97
CA GLU A 71 -25.76 -6.97 4.20
C GLU A 71 -27.00 -6.36 4.91
N PRO A 72 -26.88 -5.55 5.98
CA PRO A 72 -28.06 -4.97 6.65
C PRO A 72 -28.86 -4.02 5.76
N SER A 73 -28.21 -3.35 4.81
CA SER A 73 -28.84 -2.37 3.94
C SER A 73 -29.34 -2.95 2.61
N TYR A 74 -28.66 -3.95 2.07
CA TYR A 74 -28.89 -4.49 0.71
C TYR A 74 -29.36 -5.95 0.70
N GLY A 75 -29.30 -6.67 1.82
CA GLY A 75 -29.66 -8.09 1.93
C GLY A 75 -28.93 -8.94 0.87
N SER A 76 -29.69 -9.72 0.10
CA SER A 76 -29.14 -10.56 -0.99
C SER A 76 -28.36 -9.81 -2.07
N LEU A 77 -28.47 -8.48 -2.14
CA LEU A 77 -27.76 -7.63 -3.09
C LEU A 77 -26.49 -6.98 -2.50
N ALA A 78 -26.03 -7.39 -1.31
CA ALA A 78 -24.82 -6.87 -0.67
C ALA A 78 -23.55 -6.98 -1.55
N TRP A 79 -23.50 -7.97 -2.43
CA TRP A 79 -22.42 -8.11 -3.40
C TRP A 79 -22.36 -6.98 -4.42
N LEU A 80 -23.48 -6.31 -4.71
CA LEU A 80 -23.56 -5.28 -5.74
C LEU A 80 -22.73 -4.03 -5.42
N PRO A 81 -22.89 -3.35 -4.26
CA PRO A 81 -22.04 -2.20 -3.92
C PRO A 81 -20.56 -2.59 -3.81
N ALA A 82 -20.25 -3.77 -3.26
CA ALA A 82 -18.88 -4.27 -3.17
C ALA A 82 -18.26 -4.49 -4.56
N ALA A 83 -18.99 -5.13 -5.49
CA ALA A 83 -18.54 -5.36 -6.86
C ALA A 83 -18.37 -4.05 -7.65
N VAL A 84 -19.33 -3.12 -7.51
CA VAL A 84 -19.23 -1.79 -8.15
C VAL A 84 -18.02 -1.03 -7.61
N GLY A 85 -17.81 -1.01 -6.29
CA GLY A 85 -16.65 -0.38 -5.67
C GLY A 85 -15.32 -1.00 -6.12
N PHE A 86 -15.25 -2.34 -6.16
CA PHE A 86 -14.08 -3.07 -6.62
C PHE A 86 -13.73 -2.75 -8.08
N LEU A 87 -14.73 -2.79 -8.98
CA LEU A 87 -14.53 -2.49 -10.40
C LEU A 87 -14.18 -1.02 -10.64
N ALA A 88 -14.84 -0.09 -9.92
CA ALA A 88 -14.54 1.33 -9.98
C ALA A 88 -13.10 1.61 -9.50
N GLY A 89 -12.67 0.97 -8.40
CA GLY A 89 -11.31 1.05 -7.89
C GLY A 89 -10.29 0.50 -8.88
N GLY A 90 -10.54 -0.68 -9.46
CA GLY A 90 -9.68 -1.27 -10.48
C GLY A 90 -9.55 -0.39 -11.74
N PHE A 91 -10.67 0.19 -12.20
CA PHE A 91 -10.66 1.13 -13.30
C PHE A 91 -9.89 2.42 -12.97
N PHE A 92 -10.08 2.95 -11.76
CA PHE A 92 -9.35 4.12 -11.27
C PHE A 92 -7.83 3.87 -11.23
N LEU A 93 -7.38 2.74 -10.68
CA LEU A 93 -5.95 2.39 -10.68
C LEU A 93 -5.42 2.20 -12.10
N ARG A 94 -6.20 1.57 -12.99
CA ARG A 94 -5.83 1.42 -14.41
C ARG A 94 -5.66 2.77 -15.11
N MET A 95 -6.50 3.76 -14.78
CA MET A 95 -6.39 5.11 -15.30
C MET A 95 -5.13 5.81 -14.78
N ILE A 96 -4.87 5.74 -13.47
CA ILE A 96 -3.68 6.35 -12.87
C ILE A 96 -2.41 5.76 -13.49
N ASP A 97 -2.32 4.43 -13.58
CA ASP A 97 -1.22 3.71 -14.22
C ASP A 97 -0.96 4.19 -15.66
N LYS A 98 -2.03 4.40 -16.44
CA LYS A 98 -1.91 4.87 -17.82
C LYS A 98 -1.48 6.35 -17.94
N ILE A 99 -1.84 7.17 -16.97
CA ILE A 99 -1.62 8.63 -17.01
C ILE A 99 -0.26 8.98 -16.43
N VAL A 100 0.03 8.48 -15.22
CA VAL A 100 1.19 8.88 -14.42
C VAL A 100 2.45 8.24 -15.00
N PRO A 101 3.45 9.04 -15.42
CA PRO A 101 4.72 8.50 -15.89
C PRO A 101 5.45 7.85 -14.72
N HIS A 102 5.74 6.56 -14.84
CA HIS A 102 6.38 5.80 -13.77
C HIS A 102 7.32 4.75 -14.34
N LEU A 103 8.25 4.27 -13.50
CA LEU A 103 9.23 3.26 -13.88
C LEU A 103 9.16 2.10 -12.90
N HIS A 104 9.02 0.88 -13.41
CA HIS A 104 9.11 -0.32 -12.59
C HIS A 104 10.54 -0.58 -12.12
N LEU A 105 10.67 -1.17 -10.93
CA LEU A 105 11.97 -1.47 -10.33
C LEU A 105 12.85 -2.32 -11.26
N SER A 106 14.15 -1.99 -11.32
CA SER A 106 15.15 -2.66 -12.16
C SER A 106 14.95 -2.57 -13.68
N LYS A 107 14.04 -1.73 -14.19
CA LYS A 107 13.85 -1.52 -15.64
C LYS A 107 14.70 -0.34 -16.16
N PRO A 108 15.14 -0.41 -17.44
CA PRO A 108 15.81 0.74 -18.08
C PRO A 108 14.82 1.89 -18.31
N LEU A 109 15.34 3.12 -18.43
CA LEU A 109 14.52 4.32 -18.66
C LEU A 109 13.66 4.26 -19.93
N THR A 110 14.06 3.44 -20.90
CA THR A 110 13.30 3.19 -22.14
C THR A 110 11.95 2.53 -21.90
N ASP A 111 11.82 1.79 -20.79
CA ASP A 111 10.64 1.00 -20.43
C ASP A 111 9.71 1.76 -19.47
N ALA A 112 9.92 3.07 -19.27
CA ALA A 112 9.03 3.87 -18.45
C ALA A 112 7.60 3.83 -19.03
N GLU A 113 6.60 3.65 -18.17
CA GLU A 113 5.18 3.58 -18.51
C GLU A 113 4.47 4.93 -18.30
N GLY A 114 3.18 5.02 -18.61
CA GLY A 114 2.42 6.27 -18.59
C GLY A 114 2.50 7.09 -19.90
N MET A 115 1.92 8.30 -19.90
CA MET A 115 1.83 9.12 -21.14
C MET A 115 3.19 9.69 -21.57
N PRO A 116 3.60 9.54 -22.85
CA PRO A 116 4.88 10.03 -23.36
C PRO A 116 5.13 11.53 -23.16
N LYS A 117 4.06 12.35 -23.19
CA LYS A 117 4.14 13.80 -23.00
C LYS A 117 4.72 14.18 -21.64
N PHE A 118 4.45 13.39 -20.60
CA PHE A 118 4.93 13.65 -19.23
C PHE A 118 6.30 13.00 -18.94
N LYS A 119 6.81 12.13 -19.82
CA LYS A 119 8.10 11.43 -19.63
C LYS A 119 9.33 12.27 -19.94
N LYS A 120 9.23 13.21 -20.90
CA LYS A 120 10.40 13.85 -21.56
C LYS A 120 11.35 14.62 -20.64
N HIS A 121 10.99 14.87 -19.38
CA HIS A 121 11.78 15.67 -18.45
C HIS A 121 11.96 15.05 -17.05
N LEU A 122 11.54 13.79 -16.83
CA LEU A 122 11.59 13.18 -15.52
C LEU A 122 12.88 12.38 -15.31
N SER A 123 13.51 12.58 -14.15
CA SER A 123 14.64 11.75 -13.72
C SER A 123 14.17 10.35 -13.35
N LYS A 124 15.08 9.37 -13.38
CA LYS A 124 14.80 7.99 -12.92
C LYS A 124 14.23 7.97 -11.51
N SER A 125 14.81 8.77 -10.61
CA SER A 125 14.35 8.91 -9.22
C SER A 125 12.92 9.44 -9.14
N MET A 126 12.54 10.41 -9.99
CA MET A 126 11.18 10.93 -10.02
C MET A 126 10.18 9.90 -10.56
N LEU A 127 10.56 9.13 -11.59
CA LEU A 127 9.71 8.06 -12.12
C LEU A 127 9.50 6.93 -11.10
N LEU A 128 10.53 6.58 -10.33
CA LEU A 128 10.43 5.62 -9.23
C LEU A 128 9.56 6.18 -8.08
N PHE A 129 9.77 7.45 -7.70
CA PHE A 129 8.94 8.12 -6.71
C PHE A 129 7.46 8.12 -7.10
N LEU A 130 7.15 8.42 -8.36
CA LEU A 130 5.79 8.36 -8.88
C LEU A 130 5.25 6.93 -8.88
N ALA A 131 6.06 5.93 -9.25
CA ALA A 131 5.68 4.51 -9.18
C ALA A 131 5.26 4.12 -7.76
N ILE A 132 6.08 4.42 -6.76
CA ILE A 132 5.80 4.13 -5.35
C ILE A 132 4.55 4.88 -4.89
N THR A 133 4.44 6.16 -5.26
CA THR A 133 3.30 7.00 -4.88
C THR A 133 1.98 6.41 -5.36
N ILE A 134 1.89 5.96 -6.62
CA ILE A 134 0.64 5.39 -7.16
C ILE A 134 0.29 4.03 -6.55
N HIS A 135 1.25 3.31 -5.96
CA HIS A 135 1.01 2.06 -5.23
C HIS A 135 0.61 2.30 -3.77
N ASN A 136 1.21 3.30 -3.11
CA ASN A 136 0.93 3.60 -1.70
C ASN A 136 -0.38 4.36 -1.48
N ILE A 137 -0.90 5.05 -2.52
CA ILE A 137 -2.22 5.68 -2.47
C ILE A 137 -3.33 4.65 -2.15
N PRO A 138 -3.48 3.52 -2.87
CA PRO A 138 -4.46 2.50 -2.53
C PRO A 138 -4.32 1.95 -1.10
N GLU A 139 -3.10 1.76 -0.61
CA GLU A 139 -2.85 1.29 0.76
C GLU A 139 -3.33 2.29 1.82
N GLY A 140 -2.96 3.56 1.66
CA GLY A 140 -3.41 4.63 2.55
C GLY A 140 -4.93 4.82 2.50
N LEU A 141 -5.53 4.71 1.31
CA LEU A 141 -6.98 4.77 1.15
C LEU A 141 -7.66 3.58 1.86
N ALA A 142 -7.11 2.38 1.73
CA ALA A 142 -7.65 1.18 2.37
C ALA A 142 -7.70 1.34 3.90
N LEU A 143 -6.62 1.84 4.52
CA LEU A 143 -6.61 2.16 5.95
C LEU A 143 -7.67 3.21 6.32
N GLY A 144 -7.76 4.28 5.53
CA GLY A 144 -8.75 5.34 5.75
C GLY A 144 -10.19 4.82 5.70
N VAL A 145 -10.49 3.94 4.74
CA VAL A 145 -11.82 3.34 4.59
C VAL A 145 -12.11 2.37 5.74
N THR A 146 -11.19 1.46 6.09
CA THR A 146 -11.46 0.45 7.13
C THR A 146 -11.61 1.07 8.51
N PHE A 147 -10.77 2.05 8.86
CA PHE A 147 -10.93 2.77 10.13
C PHE A 147 -12.13 3.70 10.09
N GLY A 148 -12.36 4.41 8.97
CA GLY A 148 -13.53 5.28 8.82
C GLY A 148 -14.87 4.55 8.98
N ALA A 149 -14.93 3.30 8.54
CA ALA A 149 -16.13 2.47 8.66
C ALA A 149 -16.47 2.12 10.13
N LEU A 150 -15.51 2.21 11.07
CA LEU A 150 -15.76 2.07 12.52
C LEU A 150 -16.65 3.19 13.09
N ALA A 151 -16.80 4.30 12.37
CA ALA A 151 -17.71 5.38 12.75
C ALA A 151 -19.18 5.08 12.42
N SER A 152 -19.47 3.95 11.77
CA SER A 152 -20.83 3.55 11.42
C SER A 152 -21.43 2.60 12.47
N ASP A 153 -22.74 2.67 12.65
CA ASP A 153 -23.50 1.79 13.54
C ASP A 153 -24.03 0.51 12.84
N VAL A 154 -23.59 0.26 11.61
CA VAL A 154 -24.26 -0.70 10.69
C VAL A 154 -23.71 -2.13 10.84
N ALA A 155 -22.49 -2.30 11.33
CA ALA A 155 -21.81 -3.59 11.34
C ALA A 155 -21.17 -3.90 12.71
N ASP A 156 -20.78 -5.17 12.90
CA ASP A 156 -20.10 -5.62 14.12
C ASP A 156 -18.78 -4.86 14.30
N HIS A 157 -18.79 -3.92 15.25
CA HIS A 157 -17.67 -3.05 15.55
C HIS A 157 -16.39 -3.83 15.87
N GLN A 158 -16.50 -4.99 16.53
CA GLN A 158 -15.34 -5.79 16.92
C GLN A 158 -14.73 -6.49 15.70
N ALA A 159 -15.57 -7.01 14.80
CA ALA A 159 -15.11 -7.63 13.55
C ALA A 159 -14.40 -6.61 12.66
N MET A 160 -14.99 -5.42 12.49
CA MET A 160 -14.42 -4.33 11.69
C MET A 160 -13.11 -3.81 12.27
N LEU A 161 -13.02 -3.64 13.58
CA LEU A 161 -11.79 -3.22 14.25
C LEU A 161 -10.67 -4.24 14.02
N THR A 162 -11.01 -5.53 14.12
CA THR A 162 -10.05 -6.61 13.85
C THR A 162 -9.59 -6.59 12.39
N ALA A 163 -10.50 -6.36 11.45
CA ALA A 163 -10.16 -6.21 10.03
C ALA A 163 -9.26 -5.01 9.77
N ALA A 164 -9.55 -3.84 10.35
CA ALA A 164 -8.76 -2.62 10.20
C ALA A 164 -7.35 -2.74 10.82
N LEU A 165 -7.25 -3.31 12.01
CA LEU A 165 -5.96 -3.60 12.65
C LEU A 165 -5.16 -4.65 11.88
N GLY A 166 -5.83 -5.71 11.43
CA GLY A 166 -5.23 -6.75 10.59
C GLY A 166 -4.68 -6.18 9.29
N LEU A 167 -5.43 -5.28 8.64
CA LEU A 167 -4.99 -4.57 7.45
C LEU A 167 -3.75 -3.70 7.73
N ALA A 168 -3.77 -2.91 8.80
CA ALA A 168 -2.64 -2.06 9.19
C ALA A 168 -1.36 -2.88 9.45
N VAL A 169 -1.49 -4.00 10.16
CA VAL A 169 -0.37 -4.92 10.40
C VAL A 169 0.10 -5.57 9.09
N GLY A 170 -0.81 -6.04 8.25
CA GLY A 170 -0.48 -6.63 6.95
C GLY A 170 0.30 -5.67 6.06
N ILE A 171 -0.24 -4.45 5.86
CA ILE A 171 0.43 -3.39 5.10
C ILE A 171 1.79 -3.05 5.72
N GLY A 172 1.87 -2.90 7.04
CA GLY A 172 3.14 -2.61 7.72
C GLY A 172 4.19 -3.70 7.49
N LEU A 173 3.79 -4.97 7.59
CA LEU A 173 4.70 -6.11 7.39
C LEU A 173 5.26 -6.18 5.97
N GLN A 174 4.45 -5.89 4.95
CA GLN A 174 4.90 -5.91 3.55
C GLN A 174 5.68 -4.64 3.15
N ASN A 175 5.40 -3.51 3.80
CA ASN A 175 6.11 -2.26 3.61
C ASN A 175 7.61 -2.33 3.99
N ILE A 176 7.99 -3.22 4.92
CA ILE A 176 9.40 -3.44 5.25
C ILE A 176 10.16 -4.02 4.04
N PRO A 177 9.73 -5.16 3.46
CA PRO A 177 10.19 -5.66 2.17
C PRO A 177 10.22 -4.61 1.07
N GLU A 178 9.14 -3.87 0.90
CA GLU A 178 9.02 -2.86 -0.15
C GLU A 178 10.07 -1.76 0.05
N GLY A 179 10.16 -1.15 1.24
CA GLY A 179 11.13 -0.09 1.54
C GLY A 179 12.58 -0.52 1.27
N SER A 180 12.93 -1.76 1.65
CA SER A 180 14.23 -2.36 1.31
C SER A 180 14.43 -2.50 -0.21
N SER A 181 13.40 -2.93 -0.92
CA SER A 181 13.43 -3.10 -2.38
C SER A 181 13.64 -1.79 -3.13
N LEU A 182 13.29 -0.64 -2.53
CA LEU A 182 13.45 0.68 -3.12
C LEU A 182 14.88 1.21 -2.94
N SER A 183 15.43 1.17 -1.72
CA SER A 183 16.72 1.78 -1.40
C SER A 183 17.92 0.96 -1.87
N LEU A 184 17.83 -0.37 -1.82
CA LEU A 184 18.97 -1.26 -2.09
C LEU A 184 19.40 -1.29 -3.57
N PRO A 185 18.50 -1.29 -4.57
CA PRO A 185 18.88 -1.15 -5.97
C PRO A 185 19.52 0.21 -6.28
N ILE A 186 18.99 1.30 -5.70
CA ILE A 186 19.57 2.65 -5.85
C ILE A 186 21.01 2.68 -5.31
N ARG A 187 21.27 1.98 -4.20
CA ARG A 187 22.63 1.80 -3.67
C ARG A 187 23.49 0.95 -4.60
N GLY A 188 22.94 -0.11 -5.19
CA GLY A 188 23.61 -0.96 -6.19
C GLY A 188 24.04 -0.20 -7.45
N GLU A 189 23.30 0.86 -7.82
CA GLU A 189 23.62 1.77 -8.92
C GLU A 189 24.69 2.83 -8.57
N GLY A 190 25.31 2.74 -7.38
CA GLY A 190 26.47 3.55 -7.00
C GLY A 190 26.15 4.81 -6.19
N LYS A 191 24.87 5.09 -5.88
CA LYS A 191 24.49 6.22 -5.00
C LYS A 191 24.97 6.00 -3.56
N SER A 192 25.24 7.09 -2.83
CA SER A 192 25.62 6.98 -1.41
C SER A 192 24.49 6.39 -0.56
N ARG A 193 24.80 5.79 0.59
CA ARG A 193 23.78 5.23 1.52
C ARG A 193 22.71 6.25 1.88
N LYS A 194 23.12 7.50 2.15
CA LYS A 194 22.21 8.60 2.48
C LYS A 194 21.29 8.95 1.32
N GLN A 195 21.80 8.99 0.09
CA GLN A 195 21.00 9.25 -1.11
C GLN A 195 20.11 8.08 -1.53
N ALA A 196 20.43 6.86 -1.10
CA ALA A 196 19.61 5.68 -1.37
C ALA A 196 18.51 5.52 -0.32
N PHE A 197 18.75 5.99 0.90
CA PHE A 197 17.77 6.01 1.98
C PHE A 197 16.74 7.14 1.82
N LEU A 198 17.20 8.34 1.42
CA LEU A 198 16.36 9.50 1.13
C LEU A 198 15.68 9.38 -0.24
#